data_AF-A0AAW6LHE3-F1
#
_entry.id   AF-A0AAW6LHE3-F1
#
_cell.length_a   1.000
_cell.length_b   1.000
_cell.length_c   1.000
_cell.angle_alpha   90.00
_cell.angle_beta   90.00
_cell.angle_gamma   90.00
#
_symmetry.space_group_name_H-M   'P 1'
#
loop_
_entity.id
_entity.type
_entity.pdbx_description
1 polymer ?
#
loop_
_entity_poly.entity_id
_entity_poly.type
_entity_poly.pdbx_seq_one_letter_code
_entity_poly.pdbx_strand_id
1 'polypeptide(L)' 'QPIADTVRAAISSRHGVTARDILLVPAGSIPRTSSGKIARRACKASYIEGTLRGGYQQTAFPDSV' A
#
# COMPACT_ATOMS: atom_id res chain seq x y z
N GLN A 1 12.02 12.79 -4.36
CA GLN A 1 11.49 11.63 -3.63
C GLN A 1 11.97 10.37 -4.37
N PRO A 2 13.21 9.91 -4.16
CA PRO A 2 13.85 8.97 -5.08
C PRO A 2 13.07 7.65 -5.24
N ILE A 3 12.51 7.09 -4.17
CA ILE A 3 11.84 5.78 -4.20
C ILE A 3 10.59 5.78 -5.09
N ALA A 4 9.68 6.75 -4.90
CA ALA A 4 8.45 6.82 -5.68
C ALA A 4 8.74 7.04 -7.16
N ASP A 5 9.76 7.85 -7.47
CA ASP A 5 10.17 8.12 -8.84
C ASP A 5 10.79 6.88 -9.50
N THR A 6 11.65 6.14 -8.80
CA THR A 6 12.20 4.86 -9.26
C THR A 6 11.11 3.82 -9.51
N VAL A 7 10.17 3.65 -8.58
CA VAL A 7 9.06 2.70 -8.72
C VAL A 7 8.20 3.09 -9.92
N ARG A 8 7.86 4.37 -10.08
CA ARG A 8 7.06 4.86 -11.21
C ARG A 8 7.75 4.60 -12.55
N ALA A 9 9.04 4.91 -12.64
CA ALA A 9 9.84 4.70 -13.84
C ALA A 9 9.90 3.21 -14.23
N ALA A 10 10.14 2.32 -13.25
CA ALA A 10 10.20 0.88 -13.47
C ALA A 10 8.86 0.29 -13.92
N ILE A 11 7.74 0.73 -13.34
CA ILE A 11 6.40 0.30 -13.76
C ILE A 11 6.12 0.75 -15.20
N SER A 12 6.41 2.02 -15.50
CA SER A 12 6.16 2.59 -16.83
C SER A 12 6.98 1.91 -17.92
N SER A 13 8.27 1.67 -17.67
CA SER A 13 9.16 1.06 -18.66
C SER A 13 8.83 -0.41 -18.93
N ARG A 14 8.47 -1.18 -17.90
CA ARG A 14 8.18 -2.62 -18.03
C ARG A 14 6.77 -2.92 -18.51
N HIS A 15 5.78 -2.12 -18.11
CA HIS A 15 4.37 -2.43 -18.29
C HIS A 15 3.60 -1.42 -19.15
N GLY A 16 4.23 -0.31 -19.58
CA GLY A 16 3.58 0.70 -20.43
C GLY A 16 2.48 1.50 -19.73
N VAL A 17 2.41 1.45 -18.39
CA VAL A 17 1.40 2.16 -17.59
C VAL A 17 2.07 3.03 -16.54
N THR A 18 1.60 4.26 -16.37
CA THR A 18 2.13 5.18 -15.36
C THR A 18 1.36 5.06 -14.04
N ALA A 19 2.06 4.72 -12.95
CA ALA A 19 1.49 4.79 -11.61
C ALA A 19 1.25 6.26 -11.20
N ARG A 20 -0.04 6.64 -11.10
CA ARG A 20 -0.46 8.02 -10.79
C ARG A 20 -0.19 8.43 -9.36
N ASP A 21 -0.43 7.53 -8.42
CA ASP A 21 -0.13 7.75 -7.01
C ASP A 21 0.69 6.58 -6.45
N ILE A 22 1.64 6.91 -5.59
CA ILE A 22 2.49 5.97 -4.85
C ILE A 22 2.50 6.46 -3.40
N LEU A 23 1.67 5.81 -2.58
CA LEU A 23 1.59 6.11 -1.15
C LEU A 23 2.52 5.17 -0.39
N LEU A 24 3.55 5.75 0.24
CA LEU A 24 4.38 5.03 1.21
C LEU A 24 3.66 5.04 2.56
N VAL A 25 3.60 3.88 3.21
CA VAL A 25 2.95 3.69 4.50
C VAL A 25 3.89 2.96 5.46
N PRO A 26 3.72 3.13 6.79
CA PRO A 26 4.45 2.34 7.78
C PRO A 26 4.22 0.82 7.62
N ALA A 27 5.12 0.04 8.23
CA ALA A 27 4.92 -1.39 8.35
C ALA A 27 3.63 -1.70 9.13
N GLY A 28 2.89 -2.71 8.67
CA GLY A 28 1.60 -3.12 9.25
C GLY A 28 0.40 -2.23 8.91
N SER A 29 0.58 -1.21 8.08
CA SER A 29 -0.53 -0.34 7.66
C SER A 29 -1.45 -0.95 6.60
N ILE A 30 -0.95 -1.89 5.79
CA ILE A 30 -1.71 -2.45 4.66
C ILE A 30 -2.68 -3.52 5.18
N PRO A 31 -3.99 -3.43 4.88
CA PRO A 31 -4.95 -4.43 5.32
C PRO A 31 -4.63 -5.86 4.87
N ARG A 32 -4.78 -6.83 5.78
CA ARG A 32 -4.53 -8.27 5.52
C ARG A 32 -5.75 -9.12 5.91
N THR A 33 -5.90 -10.27 5.26
CA THR A 33 -6.87 -11.30 5.64
C THR A 33 -6.44 -12.00 6.93
N SER A 34 -7.34 -12.79 7.53
CA SER A 34 -7.03 -13.62 8.71
C SER A 34 -5.88 -14.60 8.50
N SER A 35 -5.64 -15.03 7.26
CA SER A 35 -4.49 -15.85 6.85
C SER A 35 -3.22 -15.06 6.51
N GLY A 36 -3.22 -13.73 6.70
CA GLY A 36 -2.07 -12.86 6.47
C GLY A 36 -1.85 -12.45 5.01
N LYS A 37 -2.75 -12.74 4.07
CA LYS A 37 -2.62 -12.28 2.67
C LYS A 37 -3.01 -10.81 2.56
N ILE A 38 -2.40 -10.05 1.64
CA ILE A 38 -2.81 -8.67 1.37
C ILE A 38 -4.26 -8.64 0.90
N ALA A 39 -5.12 -7.92 1.63
CA ALA A 39 -6.52 -7.72 1.31
C ALA A 39 -6.67 -6.51 0.37
N ARG A 40 -6.31 -6.67 -0.92
CA ARG A 40 -6.23 -5.55 -1.89
C ARG A 40 -7.51 -4.71 -1.98
N ARG A 41 -8.69 -5.32 -1.86
CA ARG A 41 -9.98 -4.60 -1.89
C ARG A 41 -10.17 -3.69 -0.68
N ALA A 42 -9.83 -4.16 0.52
CA ALA A 42 -9.85 -3.36 1.73
C ALA A 42 -8.80 -2.23 1.67
N CYS A 43 -7.58 -2.55 1.21
CA CYS A 43 -6.54 -1.55 0.99
C CYS A 43 -6.99 -0.43 0.03
N LYS A 44 -7.69 -0.78 -1.07
CA LYS A 44 -8.27 0.21 -1.99
C LYS A 44 -9.30 1.10 -1.28
N ALA A 45 -10.20 0.52 -0.49
CA ALA A 45 -11.19 1.29 0.27
C ALA A 45 -10.51 2.28 1.23
N SER A 46 -9.57 1.79 2.05
CA SER A 46 -8.79 2.62 2.98
C SER A 46 -7.96 3.71 2.30
N TYR A 47 -7.45 3.45 1.08
CA TYR A 47 -6.77 4.46 0.28
C TYR A 47 -7.73 5.57 -0.18
N ILE A 48 -8.92 5.21 -0.67
CA ILE A 48 -9.94 6.15 -1.16
C ILE A 48 -10.50 6.98 0.01
N GLU A 49 -10.75 6.35 1.16
CA GLU A 49 -11.22 7.00 2.39
C GLU A 49 -10.13 7.85 3.05
N GLY A 50 -8.87 7.72 2.63
CA GLY A 50 -7.74 8.48 3.15
C GLY A 50 -7.17 7.96 4.47
N THR A 51 -7.73 6.88 5.04
CA THR A 51 -7.29 6.33 6.34
C THR A 51 -5.85 5.82 6.31
N LEU A 52 -5.34 5.41 5.15
CA LEU A 52 -3.92 5.01 4.98
C LEU A 52 -2.93 6.18 5.04
N ARG A 53 -3.37 7.43 4.81
CA ARG A 53 -2.47 8.59 4.73
C ARG A 53 -2.02 9.10 6.10
N GLY A 54 -2.65 8.63 7.18
CA GLY A 54 -2.38 9.05 8.57
C GLY A 54 -1.51 8.11 9.39
N GLY A 55 -0.85 7.11 8.78
CA GLY A 55 -0.05 6.13 9.53
C GLY A 55 -0.89 5.09 10.27
N TYR A 56 -2.08 4.77 9.75
CA TYR A 56 -2.93 3.70 10.27
C TYR A 56 -2.14 2.40 10.43
N GLN A 57 -2.19 1.77 11.60
CA GLN A 57 -1.73 0.40 11.80
C GLN A 57 -2.97 -0.49 11.88
N GLN A 58 -3.03 -1.53 11.05
CA GLN A 58 -4.14 -2.46 11.18
C GLN A 58 -3.95 -3.32 12.43
N THR A 59 -5.04 -3.60 13.13
CA THR A 59 -5.07 -4.49 14.30
C THR A 59 -5.60 -5.88 13.97
N ALA A 60 -6.10 -6.09 12.74
CA ALA A 60 -6.83 -7.30 12.34
C ALA A 60 -5.95 -8.54 12.12
N PHE A 61 -4.63 -8.37 11.99
CA PHE A 61 -3.67 -9.47 11.93
C PHE A 61 -2.48 -9.12 12.82
N PRO A 62 -2.01 -10.03 13.70
CA PRO A 62 -0.86 -9.77 14.53
C PRO A 62 0.39 -9.70 13.64
N ASP A 63 0.94 -8.50 13.48
CA ASP A 63 2.30 -8.31 12.96
C ASP A 63 3.35 -8.51 14.07
N SER A 64 2.93 -8.93 15.27
CA SER A 64 3.79 -9.24 16.41
C SER A 64 4.68 -10.45 16.10
N VAL A 65 5.95 -10.16 15.85
CA VAL A 65 7.08 -10.99 16.27
C VAL A 65 7.57 -10.45 17.60
#